data_AF-A0AAV0XBV9-F1
#
_entry.id   AF-A0AAV0XBV9-F1
#
_cell.length_a   1.000
_cell.length_b   1.000
_cell.length_c   1.000
_cell.angle_alpha   90.00
_cell.angle_beta   90.00
_cell.angle_gamma   90.00
#
_symmetry.space_group_name_H-M   'P 1'
#
loop_
_entity.id
_entity.type
_entity.pdbx_description
1 polymer ?
#
loop_
_entity_poly.entity_id
_entity_poly.type
_entity_poly.pdbx_seq_one_letter_code
_entity_poly.pdbx_strand_id
1 'polypeptide(L)'
;MSKNHCTALAIHNSYLNDDVINAFLDIVKLQTSFIPQNVLFYQTPLMYSAVENVDDFQILYDGSIGNDAIGHWLCVYYRNETKCVEVYDSLYHTLNDNLFEILDILYPSKSNVVFKSVIKQPDGYSCGVFAIEI
;
A
#
# COMPACT_ATOMS: atom_id res chain seq x y z
N MET A 1 -3.20 -3.97 -25.93
CA MET A 1 -2.46 -3.04 -25.04
C MET A 1 -2.89 -1.63 -25.38
N SER A 2 -3.68 -1.00 -24.51
CA SER A 2 -4.26 0.34 -24.74
C SER A 2 -3.27 1.42 -24.31
N LYS A 3 -3.04 2.42 -25.18
CA LYS A 3 -2.10 3.54 -25.02
C LYS A 3 -2.36 4.47 -23.83
N ASN A 4 -3.39 4.22 -23.03
CA ASN A 4 -3.89 5.17 -22.04
C ASN A 4 -3.22 5.08 -20.65
N HIS A 5 -2.49 4.01 -20.34
CA HIS A 5 -1.90 3.83 -19.00
C HIS A 5 -0.54 4.55 -18.84
N CYS A 6 0.25 4.66 -19.91
CA CYS A 6 1.54 5.38 -19.86
C CYS A 6 1.40 6.88 -19.62
N THR A 7 0.26 7.49 -19.97
CA THR A 7 0.09 8.94 -19.88
C THR A 7 -0.01 9.43 -18.43
N ALA A 8 -0.52 8.62 -17.50
CA ALA A 8 -0.62 8.98 -16.09
C ALA A 8 0.75 8.99 -15.38
N LEU A 9 1.67 8.11 -15.77
CA LEU A 9 3.04 8.03 -15.23
C LEU A 9 3.94 9.19 -15.70
N ALA A 10 3.57 9.90 -16.76
CA ALA A 10 4.39 10.93 -17.39
C ALA A 10 4.02 12.36 -16.95
N ILE A 11 3.04 12.53 -16.07
CA ILE A 11 2.65 13.84 -15.56
C ILE A 11 3.56 14.16 -14.36
N HIS A 12 4.40 15.17 -14.51
CA HIS A 12 5.19 15.66 -13.40
C HIS A 12 4.28 16.23 -12.31
N ASN A 13 4.64 15.97 -11.05
CA ASN A 13 3.97 16.50 -9.86
C ASN A 13 2.51 16.05 -9.70
N SER A 14 2.18 14.83 -10.14
CA SER A 14 0.86 14.23 -9.92
C SER A 14 0.93 13.02 -9.00
N TYR A 15 -0.14 12.81 -8.23
CA TYR A 15 -0.36 11.59 -7.48
C TYR A 15 -0.49 10.39 -8.41
N LEU A 16 0.14 9.25 -8.05
CA LEU A 16 -0.24 7.98 -8.65
C LEU A 16 -1.66 7.62 -8.21
N ASN A 17 -2.50 7.26 -9.17
CA ASN A 17 -3.84 6.80 -8.89
C ASN A 17 -3.86 5.28 -8.59
N ASP A 18 -5.00 4.85 -8.08
CA ASP A 18 -5.36 3.45 -7.85
C ASP A 18 -5.11 2.52 -9.05
N ASP A 19 -5.43 2.96 -10.28
CA ASP A 19 -5.19 2.15 -11.49
C ASP A 19 -3.71 1.82 -11.68
N VAL A 20 -2.82 2.80 -11.50
CA VAL A 20 -1.37 2.61 -11.64
C VAL A 20 -0.83 1.71 -10.53
N ILE A 21 -1.27 1.92 -9.29
CA ILE A 21 -0.84 1.08 -8.15
C ILE A 21 -1.31 -0.36 -8.33
N ASN A 22 -2.58 -0.59 -8.71
CA ASN A 22 -3.10 -1.93 -8.98
C ASN A 22 -2.35 -2.61 -10.15
N ALA A 23 -2.01 -1.88 -11.21
CA ALA A 23 -1.22 -2.43 -12.31
C ALA A 23 0.20 -2.86 -11.86
N PHE A 24 0.81 -2.13 -10.92
CA PHE A 24 2.05 -2.56 -10.28
C PHE A 24 1.85 -3.82 -9.43
N LEU A 25 0.81 -3.87 -8.60
CA LEU A 25 0.50 -5.04 -7.78
C LEU A 25 0.22 -6.29 -8.61
N ASP A 26 -0.39 -6.15 -9.79
CA ASP A 26 -0.56 -7.25 -10.75
C ASP A 26 0.80 -7.80 -11.22
N ILE A 27 1.79 -6.92 -11.47
CA ILE A 27 3.15 -7.35 -11.81
C ILE A 27 3.80 -8.07 -10.61
N VAL A 28 3.70 -7.52 -9.41
CA VAL A 28 4.21 -8.15 -8.17
C VAL A 28 3.63 -9.55 -8.00
N LYS A 29 2.31 -9.69 -8.16
CA LYS A 29 1.60 -10.98 -8.07
C LYS A 29 2.05 -12.00 -9.12
N LEU A 30 2.46 -11.55 -10.30
CA LEU A 30 2.97 -12.43 -11.36
C LEU A 30 4.42 -12.87 -11.17
N GLN A 31 5.21 -12.12 -10.39
CA GLN A 31 6.65 -12.33 -10.24
C GLN A 31 7.05 -12.87 -8.85
N THR A 32 6.13 -12.92 -7.90
CA THR A 32 6.40 -13.28 -6.51
C THR A 32 5.34 -14.24 -5.98
N SER A 33 5.52 -14.73 -4.74
CA SER A 33 4.51 -15.49 -4.02
C SER A 33 3.56 -14.61 -3.18
N PHE A 34 3.71 -13.29 -3.26
CA PHE A 34 2.88 -12.35 -2.50
C PHE A 34 1.43 -12.38 -3.00
N ILE A 35 0.51 -12.01 -2.11
CA ILE A 35 -0.93 -11.99 -2.37
C ILE A 35 -1.44 -10.54 -2.20
N PRO A 36 -0.96 -9.59 -3.01
CA PRO A 36 -1.41 -8.21 -2.92
C PRO A 36 -2.91 -8.13 -3.19
N GLN A 37 -3.61 -7.33 -2.38
CA GLN A 37 -5.04 -7.07 -2.47
C GLN A 37 -5.29 -5.78 -3.26
N ASN A 38 -6.51 -5.65 -3.80
CA ASN A 38 -6.86 -4.46 -4.58
C ASN A 38 -6.89 -3.21 -3.68
N VAL A 39 -6.21 -2.15 -4.10
CA VAL A 39 -6.10 -0.94 -3.28
C VAL A 39 -7.42 -0.21 -3.08
N LEU A 40 -8.44 -0.44 -3.93
CA LEU A 40 -9.78 0.17 -3.80
C LEU A 40 -10.53 -0.28 -2.54
N PHE A 41 -10.09 -1.35 -1.88
CA PHE A 41 -10.75 -1.88 -0.70
C PHE A 41 -10.50 -1.06 0.57
N TYR A 42 -9.65 -0.03 0.53
CA TYR A 42 -9.33 0.81 1.71
C TYR A 42 -10.55 1.39 2.43
N GLN A 43 -11.65 1.63 1.73
CA GLN A 43 -12.91 2.14 2.33
C GLN A 43 -13.79 1.04 2.92
N THR A 44 -13.55 -0.21 2.53
CA THR A 44 -14.33 -1.37 2.95
C THR A 44 -13.37 -2.47 3.42
N PRO A 45 -12.79 -2.35 4.64
CA PRO A 45 -11.82 -3.32 5.16
C PRO A 45 -12.27 -4.79 5.05
N LEU A 46 -13.58 -5.05 5.17
CA LEU A 46 -14.18 -6.37 5.01
C LEU A 46 -13.99 -7.03 3.63
N MET A 47 -13.56 -6.27 2.61
CA MET A 47 -13.24 -6.80 1.28
C MET A 47 -11.83 -7.40 1.21
N TYR A 48 -10.96 -7.09 2.18
CA TYR A 48 -9.66 -7.75 2.29
C TYR A 48 -9.84 -9.21 2.72
N SER A 49 -8.95 -10.06 2.23
CA SER A 49 -8.88 -11.47 2.61
C SER A 49 -7.60 -11.73 3.39
N ALA A 50 -7.69 -12.56 4.42
CA ALA A 50 -6.54 -12.95 5.20
C ALA A 50 -5.48 -13.63 4.33
N VAL A 51 -4.22 -13.29 4.59
CA VAL A 51 -3.05 -13.92 3.99
C VAL A 51 -2.41 -14.82 5.04
N GLU A 52 -2.33 -16.10 4.73
CA GLU A 52 -1.87 -17.13 5.66
C GLU A 52 -0.61 -17.83 5.14
N ASN A 53 0.32 -18.08 6.07
CA ASN A 53 1.47 -18.96 5.86
C ASN A 53 2.48 -18.52 4.78
N VAL A 54 2.45 -17.26 4.37
CA VAL A 54 3.39 -16.69 3.39
C VAL A 54 3.79 -15.27 3.79
N ASP A 55 5.02 -14.89 3.45
CA ASP A 55 5.39 -13.48 3.44
C ASP A 55 4.52 -12.74 2.43
N ASP A 56 4.25 -11.47 2.68
CA ASP A 56 3.31 -10.73 1.87
C ASP A 56 3.68 -9.25 1.73
N PHE A 57 3.19 -8.64 0.66
CA PHE A 57 3.44 -7.26 0.30
C PHE A 57 2.13 -6.57 -0.06
N GLN A 58 1.88 -5.41 0.53
CA GLN A 58 0.68 -4.61 0.27
C GLN A 58 1.05 -3.15 0.08
N ILE A 59 0.32 -2.46 -0.80
CA ILE A 59 0.26 -1.01 -0.84
C ILE A 59 -1.09 -0.61 -0.26
N LEU A 60 -1.09 0.20 0.80
CA LEU A 60 -2.29 0.66 1.47
C LEU A 60 -2.47 2.16 1.29
N TYR A 61 -3.72 2.60 1.29
CA TYR A 61 -4.09 4.01 1.21
C TYR A 61 -4.57 4.52 2.56
N ASP A 62 -3.89 5.56 3.07
CA ASP A 62 -4.31 6.36 4.20
C ASP A 62 -4.99 7.64 3.71
N GLY A 63 -6.32 7.70 3.69
CA GLY A 63 -7.00 8.91 3.25
C GLY A 63 -8.51 8.87 3.35
N SER A 64 -9.10 10.07 3.27
CA SER A 64 -10.55 10.29 3.27
C SER A 64 -11.16 10.09 1.89
N ILE A 65 -12.50 10.16 1.79
CA ILE A 65 -13.24 10.31 0.52
C ILE A 65 -13.71 11.75 0.39
N GLY A 66 -13.63 12.33 -0.82
CA GLY A 66 -14.21 13.64 -1.15
C GLY A 66 -13.32 14.47 -2.06
N ASN A 67 -13.85 15.58 -2.59
CA ASN A 67 -13.11 16.47 -3.50
C ASN A 67 -11.89 17.13 -2.85
N ASP A 68 -11.81 17.13 -1.52
CA ASP A 68 -10.69 17.64 -0.72
C ASP A 68 -9.94 16.52 0.02
N ALA A 69 -10.17 15.26 -0.35
CA ALA A 69 -9.48 14.13 0.27
C ALA A 69 -7.99 14.13 -0.12
N ILE A 70 -7.16 14.56 0.82
CA ILE A 70 -5.73 14.28 0.80
C ILE A 70 -5.56 12.87 1.35
N GLY A 71 -4.92 12.00 0.58
CA GLY A 71 -4.51 10.70 1.06
C GLY A 71 -3.10 10.34 0.66
N HIS A 72 -2.64 9.23 1.21
CA HIS A 72 -1.24 8.89 1.28
C HIS A 72 -1.06 7.40 1.03
N TRP A 73 -0.20 7.07 0.07
CA TRP A 73 0.18 5.68 -0.21
C TRP A 73 1.34 5.29 0.71
N LEU A 74 1.22 4.11 1.32
CA LEU A 74 2.28 3.51 2.13
C LEU A 74 2.45 2.03 1.79
N CYS A 75 3.63 1.50 2.06
CA CYS A 75 3.96 0.10 1.83
C CYS A 75 3.96 -0.68 3.13
N VAL A 76 3.43 -1.90 3.07
CA VAL A 76 3.45 -2.87 4.16
C VAL A 76 4.07 -4.16 3.68
N TYR A 77 4.99 -4.69 4.50
CA TYR A 77 5.57 -6.01 4.30
C TYR A 77 5.31 -6.87 5.53
N TYR A 78 4.71 -8.04 5.33
CA TYR A 78 4.45 -8.99 6.40
C TYR A 78 5.46 -10.14 6.35
N ARG A 79 6.16 -10.36 7.46
CA ARG A 79 7.05 -11.51 7.69
C ARG A 79 6.29 -12.61 8.39
N ASN A 80 5.98 -13.69 7.69
CA ASN A 80 5.20 -14.79 8.22
C ASN A 80 5.94 -15.59 9.30
N GLU A 81 7.27 -15.70 9.21
CA GLU A 81 8.08 -16.40 10.22
C GLU A 81 7.96 -15.72 11.59
N THR A 82 8.09 -14.40 11.63
CA THR A 82 8.11 -13.61 12.86
C THR A 82 6.75 -13.00 13.19
N LYS A 83 5.75 -13.17 12.33
CA LYS A 83 4.43 -12.54 12.45
C LYS A 83 4.50 -11.01 12.58
N CYS A 84 5.49 -10.41 11.94
CA CYS A 84 5.78 -8.98 12.06
C CYS A 84 5.31 -8.24 10.82
N VAL A 85 4.55 -7.17 11.02
CA VAL A 85 4.19 -6.22 9.97
C VAL A 85 5.19 -5.07 9.98
N GLU A 86 5.94 -4.91 8.90
CA GLU A 86 6.84 -3.78 8.68
C GLU A 86 6.13 -2.72 7.84
N VAL A 87 6.00 -1.52 8.39
CA VAL A 87 5.39 -0.36 7.74
C VAL A 87 6.50 0.53 7.21
N TYR A 88 6.41 0.85 5.92
CA TYR A 88 7.34 1.71 5.23
C TYR A 88 6.58 2.92 4.70
N ASP A 89 6.81 4.05 5.36
CA ASP A 89 6.05 5.29 5.14
C ASP A 89 7.01 6.47 4.92
N SER A 90 6.99 7.03 3.71
CA SER A 90 7.82 8.17 3.29
C SER A 90 7.45 9.50 3.94
N LEU A 91 6.34 9.61 4.66
CA LEU A 91 5.99 10.76 5.49
C LEU A 91 6.17 10.49 6.99
N TYR A 92 6.36 9.23 7.39
CA TYR A 92 6.53 8.77 8.77
C TYR A 92 5.36 9.21 9.68
N HIS A 93 4.15 8.84 9.29
CA HIS A 93 2.91 9.12 10.02
C HIS A 93 2.46 7.91 10.86
N THR A 94 1.54 8.16 11.79
CA THR A 94 0.89 7.10 12.57
C THR A 94 -0.23 6.50 11.74
N LEU A 95 -0.36 5.18 11.71
CA LEU A 95 -1.48 4.51 11.06
C LEU A 95 -2.79 4.89 11.77
N ASN A 96 -3.83 5.16 10.98
CA ASN A 96 -5.18 5.38 11.50
C ASN A 96 -5.87 4.05 11.87
N ASP A 97 -7.01 4.12 12.57
CA ASP A 97 -7.75 2.93 13.04
C ASP A 97 -8.20 2.02 11.88
N ASN A 98 -8.59 2.59 10.73
CA ASN A 98 -9.02 1.83 9.55
C ASN A 98 -7.87 1.00 8.96
N LEU A 99 -6.65 1.53 8.95
CA LEU A 99 -5.47 0.79 8.52
C LEU A 99 -5.13 -0.32 9.51
N PHE A 100 -5.26 -0.09 10.81
CA PHE A 100 -5.10 -1.18 11.78
C PHE A 100 -6.15 -2.28 11.59
N GLU A 101 -7.40 -1.93 11.31
CA GLU A 101 -8.45 -2.90 10.97
C GLU A 101 -8.11 -3.71 9.71
N ILE A 102 -7.63 -3.06 8.65
CA ILE A 102 -7.15 -3.73 7.44
C ILE A 102 -6.01 -4.69 7.76
N LEU A 103 -5.05 -4.29 8.61
CA LEU A 103 -3.94 -5.16 9.04
C LEU A 103 -4.41 -6.32 9.93
N ASP A 104 -5.47 -6.15 10.73
CA ASP A 104 -6.13 -7.21 11.52
C ASP A 104 -6.78 -8.25 10.62
N ILE A 105 -7.40 -7.82 9.51
CA ILE A 105 -8.04 -8.70 8.54
C ILE A 105 -7.01 -9.43 7.67
N LEU A 106 -6.03 -8.69 7.12
CA LEU A 106 -4.96 -9.25 6.29
C LEU A 106 -4.10 -10.24 7.06
N TYR A 107 -3.70 -9.89 8.28
CA TYR A 107 -2.71 -10.64 9.06
C TYR A 107 -3.24 -10.92 10.48
N PRO A 108 -4.22 -11.83 10.64
CA PRO A 108 -4.87 -12.09 11.93
C PRO A 108 -3.91 -12.70 12.97
N SER A 109 -2.79 -13.28 12.51
CA SER A 109 -1.77 -13.85 13.39
C SER A 109 -0.60 -12.91 13.70
N LYS A 110 -0.65 -11.64 13.26
CA LYS A 110 0.46 -10.71 13.51
C LYS A 110 0.65 -10.46 15.01
N SER A 111 1.91 -10.40 15.44
CA SER A 111 2.29 -10.12 16.82
C SER A 111 2.63 -8.66 17.06
N ASN A 112 3.11 -7.95 16.03
CA ASN A 112 3.60 -6.58 16.14
C ASN A 112 3.56 -5.86 14.80
N VAL A 113 3.52 -4.53 14.89
CA VAL A 113 3.65 -3.59 13.77
C VAL A 113 4.85 -2.69 14.06
N VAL A 114 5.79 -2.58 13.12
CA VAL A 114 7.01 -1.79 13.28
C VAL A 114 7.19 -0.82 12.12
N PHE A 115 7.51 0.43 12.43
CA PHE A 115 7.79 1.44 11.42
C PHE A 115 9.27 1.41 11.06
N LYS A 116 9.56 1.21 9.78
CA LYS A 116 10.92 1.20 9.25
C LYS A 116 11.34 2.61 8.91
N SER A 117 12.61 2.92 9.16
CA SER A 117 13.21 4.18 8.71
C SER A 117 13.40 4.12 7.20
N VAL A 118 12.76 5.03 6.47
CA VAL A 118 12.84 5.13 5.01
C VAL A 118 13.24 6.54 4.58
N ILE A 119 13.58 6.69 3.29
CA ILE A 119 13.84 8.01 2.71
C ILE A 119 12.53 8.79 2.71
N LYS A 120 12.58 10.01 3.25
CA LYS A 120 11.42 10.91 3.27
C LYS A 120 11.14 11.43 1.86
N GLN A 121 9.87 11.43 1.45
CA GLN A 121 9.50 12.05 0.18
C GLN A 121 9.78 13.57 0.22
N PRO A 122 10.22 14.17 -0.89
CA PRO A 122 10.59 15.58 -0.93
C PRO A 122 9.39 16.53 -1.09
N ASP A 123 8.22 16.00 -1.44
CA ASP A 123 7.04 16.77 -1.82
C ASP A 123 5.73 16.13 -1.32
N GLY A 124 4.57 16.67 -1.71
CA GLY A 124 3.25 16.21 -1.28
C GLY A 124 2.60 15.12 -2.15
N TYR A 125 3.17 14.78 -3.32
CA TYR A 125 2.52 13.94 -4.33
C TYR A 125 3.29 12.66 -4.68
N SER A 126 4.54 12.53 -4.23
CA SER A 126 5.41 11.40 -4.54
C SER A 126 5.16 10.15 -3.70
N CYS A 127 4.21 10.14 -2.74
CA CYS A 127 3.95 9.00 -1.87
C CYS A 127 3.74 7.67 -2.63
N GLY A 128 3.01 7.72 -3.75
CA GLY A 128 2.79 6.54 -4.58
C GLY A 128 4.08 5.97 -5.18
N VAL A 129 5.02 6.82 -5.61
CA VAL A 129 6.32 6.39 -6.15
C VAL A 129 7.17 5.78 -5.03
N PHE A 130 7.23 6.46 -3.89
CA PHE A 130 7.99 5.96 -2.74
C PHE A 130 7.43 4.66 -2.19
N ALA A 131 6.12 4.43 -2.25
CA ALA A 131 5.50 3.20 -1.78
C ALA A 131 5.84 1.99 -2.67
N ILE A 132 6.05 2.16 -3.98
CA ILE A 132 6.36 1.07 -4.91
C ILE A 132 7.86 0.77 -5.09
N GLU A 133 8.76 1.65 -4.61
CA GLU A 133 10.22 1.56 -4.80
C GLU A 133 10.99 0.96 -3.60
N ILE A 134 10.29 0.40 -2.61
CA ILE A 134 10.88 -0.05 -1.32
C ILE A 134 11.64 -1.37 -1.40
#